data_AF-A0A8D8ZG18-F1
#
_entry.id   AF-A0A8D8ZG18-F1
#
_cell.length_a   1.000
_cell.length_b   1.000
_cell.length_c   1.000
_cell.angle_alpha   90.00
_cell.angle_beta   90.00
_cell.angle_gamma   90.00
#
_symmetry.space_group_name_H-M   'P 1'
#
loop_
_entity.id
_entity.type
_entity.pdbx_description
1 polymer ?
#
loop_
_entity_poly.entity_id
_entity_poly.type
_entity_poly.pdbx_seq_one_letter_code
_entity_poly.pdbx_strand_id
1 'polypeptide(L)'
;YVDDYGCTMEDNKFYADGAKVPSNPDKPCELCYCIRNKTACVMLECTLQIEGCQPVYEEGVCCPVRYDCDQPAQLDDASSSTAGTTTGLVFTTTPAGSLDCYHGGAIYHDGESIPNSDRPCEHCYCVRGDIVCAVQDCGQPLKGKDCTPNPIPAGQCCPTTYECP
;
A
#
# COMPACT_ATOMS: atom_id res chain seq x y z
N TYR A 1 34.24 -1.58 18.91
CA TYR A 1 33.69 -2.94 18.90
C TYR A 1 32.53 -2.90 17.93
N VAL A 2 32.53 -3.76 16.91
CA VAL A 2 31.35 -3.94 16.06
C VAL A 2 30.43 -4.83 16.87
N ASP A 3 29.36 -4.27 17.42
CA ASP A 3 28.41 -5.06 18.18
C ASP A 3 27.67 -6.01 17.22
N ASP A 4 27.75 -7.31 17.47
CA ASP A 4 27.19 -8.37 16.63
C ASP A 4 25.70 -8.58 16.95
N TYR A 5 24.90 -7.50 16.83
CA TYR A 5 23.46 -7.59 17.00
C TYR A 5 22.81 -8.21 15.76
N GLY A 6 21.81 -9.05 15.99
CA GLY A 6 21.04 -9.66 14.91
C GLY A 6 19.95 -10.60 15.39
N CYS A 7 19.09 -11.00 14.48
CA CYS A 7 17.90 -11.79 14.75
C CYS A 7 18.00 -13.12 14.01
N THR A 8 17.77 -14.22 14.72
CA THR A 8 17.62 -15.55 14.11
C THR A 8 16.13 -15.87 14.03
N MET A 9 15.65 -16.10 12.81
CA MET A 9 14.25 -16.45 12.55
C MET A 9 14.01 -17.95 12.76
N GLU A 10 12.75 -18.39 12.69
CA GLU A 10 12.34 -19.79 12.92
C GLU A 10 12.99 -20.79 11.94
N ASP A 11 13.36 -20.34 10.74
CA ASP A 11 14.09 -21.10 9.74
C ASP A 11 15.62 -21.16 9.99
N ASN A 12 16.07 -20.74 11.19
CA ASN A 12 17.46 -20.55 11.57
C ASN A 12 18.24 -19.55 10.70
N LYS A 13 17.55 -18.73 9.90
CA LYS A 13 18.21 -17.70 9.10
C LYS A 13 18.53 -16.48 9.95
N PHE A 14 19.77 -16.03 9.86
CA PHE A 14 20.26 -14.83 10.54
C PHE A 14 20.00 -13.57 9.71
N TYR A 15 19.55 -12.53 10.40
CA TYR A 15 19.33 -11.18 9.88
C TYR A 15 20.15 -10.21 10.70
N ALA A 16 21.01 -9.43 10.03
CA ALA A 16 21.83 -8.41 10.65
C ALA A 16 20.96 -7.30 11.27
N ASP A 17 21.52 -6.56 12.23
CA ASP A 17 20.86 -5.39 12.79
C ASP A 17 20.44 -4.39 11.70
N GLY A 18 19.25 -3.83 11.84
CA GLY A 18 18.61 -2.95 10.86
C GLY A 18 18.02 -3.64 9.62
N ALA A 19 18.23 -4.95 9.42
CA ALA A 19 17.71 -5.65 8.24
C ALA A 19 16.20 -5.89 8.31
N LYS A 20 15.50 -5.72 7.18
CA LYS A 20 14.11 -6.19 7.03
C LYS A 20 14.06 -7.71 7.18
N VAL A 21 13.13 -8.19 7.98
CA VAL A 21 12.90 -9.62 8.22
C VAL A 21 11.73 -10.12 7.37
N PRO A 22 11.54 -11.44 7.19
CA PRO A 22 10.43 -11.98 6.39
C PRO A 22 9.08 -11.53 6.92
N SER A 23 8.13 -11.26 6.02
CA SER A 23 6.75 -10.98 6.39
C SER A 23 6.09 -12.23 6.99
N ASN A 24 5.20 -12.03 7.96
CA ASN A 24 4.39 -13.09 8.54
C ASN A 24 3.07 -13.23 7.75
N PRO A 25 2.75 -14.41 7.17
CA PRO A 25 1.51 -14.61 6.42
C PRO A 25 0.23 -14.44 7.27
N ASP A 26 0.28 -14.70 8.58
CA ASP A 26 -0.83 -14.50 9.51
C ASP A 26 -1.01 -13.00 9.88
N LYS A 27 0.01 -12.18 9.61
CA LYS A 27 0.02 -10.74 9.85
C LYS A 27 0.63 -10.02 8.64
N PRO A 28 -0.02 -10.08 7.47
CA PRO A 28 0.59 -9.67 6.21
C PRO A 28 0.91 -8.17 6.16
N CYS A 29 0.23 -7.37 6.97
CA CYS A 29 0.48 -5.92 7.10
C CYS A 29 1.56 -5.54 8.10
N GLU A 30 2.14 -6.50 8.81
CA GLU A 30 3.23 -6.22 9.75
C GLU A 30 4.57 -6.14 8.99
N LEU A 31 5.15 -4.95 8.93
CA LEU A 31 6.48 -4.72 8.38
C LEU A 31 7.50 -4.64 9.52
N CYS A 32 8.37 -5.65 9.61
CA CYS A 32 9.34 -5.77 10.69
C CYS A 32 10.78 -5.60 10.23
N TYR A 33 11.60 -5.08 11.15
CA TYR A 33 13.05 -4.96 11.03
C TYR A 33 13.71 -5.60 12.25
N CYS A 34 14.87 -6.22 12.05
CA CYS A 34 15.70 -6.68 13.15
C CYS A 34 16.39 -5.49 13.82
N ILE A 35 16.22 -5.33 15.13
CA ILE A 35 16.76 -4.24 15.94
C ILE A 35 17.17 -4.79 17.30
N ARG A 36 18.48 -4.81 17.57
CA ARG A 36 19.11 -5.23 18.82
C ARG A 36 18.54 -6.55 19.34
N ASN A 37 18.71 -7.61 18.54
CA ASN A 37 18.27 -8.99 18.81
C ASN A 37 16.74 -9.19 18.93
N LYS A 38 15.93 -8.21 18.53
CA LYS A 38 14.47 -8.27 18.54
C LYS A 38 13.90 -7.68 17.27
N THR A 39 12.65 -8.01 16.93
CA THR A 39 11.96 -7.34 15.83
C THR A 39 11.30 -6.04 16.32
N ALA A 40 11.41 -4.98 15.51
CA ALA A 40 10.64 -3.76 15.62
C ALA A 40 9.73 -3.65 14.39
N CYS A 41 8.43 -3.52 14.62
CA CYS A 41 7.43 -3.65 13.57
C CYS A 41 6.52 -2.43 13.48
N VAL A 42 6.04 -2.15 12.27
CA VAL A 42 5.01 -1.16 11.97
C VAL A 42 3.88 -1.84 11.21
N MET A 43 2.64 -1.46 11.50
CA MET A 43 1.48 -1.91 10.75
C MET A 43 1.27 -0.97 9.57
N LEU A 44 1.24 -1.53 8.36
CA LEU A 44 0.95 -0.79 7.14
C LEU A 44 -0.56 -0.55 6.99
N GLU A 45 -0.92 0.66 6.55
CA GLU A 45 -2.29 1.04 6.20
C GLU A 45 -2.34 1.44 4.72
N CYS A 46 -3.14 0.72 3.94
CA CYS A 46 -3.30 0.93 2.49
C CYS A 46 -4.74 0.68 2.02
N THR A 47 -5.68 0.54 2.95
CA THR A 47 -7.10 0.34 2.61
C THR A 47 -7.75 1.70 2.38
N LEU A 48 -8.36 1.88 1.21
CA LEU A 48 -9.11 3.07 0.86
C LEU A 48 -10.53 2.97 1.41
N GLN A 49 -11.00 4.06 2.00
CA GLN A 49 -12.39 4.21 2.39
C GLN A 49 -13.15 4.79 1.20
N ILE A 50 -13.85 3.93 0.46
CA ILE A 50 -14.63 4.31 -0.73
C ILE A 50 -16.10 4.03 -0.43
N GLU A 51 -16.93 5.07 -0.49
CA GLU A 51 -18.36 4.95 -0.23
C GLU A 51 -18.99 3.92 -1.18
N GLY A 52 -19.70 2.94 -0.62
CA GLY A 52 -20.38 1.90 -1.40
C GLY A 52 -19.47 0.83 -2.02
N CYS A 53 -18.18 0.81 -1.70
CA CYS A 53 -17.28 -0.27 -2.10
C CYS A 53 -16.71 -1.02 -0.89
N GLN A 54 -16.50 -2.33 -1.03
CA GLN A 54 -15.85 -3.17 -0.01
C GLN A 54 -14.49 -3.67 -0.49
N PRO A 55 -13.42 -3.58 0.31
CA PRO A 55 -12.12 -4.13 -0.06
C PRO A 55 -12.14 -5.65 -0.11
N VAL A 56 -11.49 -6.23 -1.11
CA VAL A 56 -11.29 -7.68 -1.25
C VAL A 56 -9.82 -7.99 -1.07
N TYR A 57 -9.53 -8.88 -0.12
CA TYR A 57 -8.16 -9.31 0.22
C TYR A 57 -7.89 -10.74 -0.26
N GLU A 58 -6.62 -11.01 -0.54
CA GLU A 58 -6.09 -12.36 -0.75
C GLU A 58 -5.27 -12.80 0.46
N GLU A 59 -5.22 -14.12 0.70
CA GLU A 59 -4.47 -14.69 1.82
C GLU A 59 -2.98 -14.33 1.72
N GLY A 60 -2.41 -13.82 2.82
CA GLY A 60 -1.02 -13.39 2.88
C GLY A 60 -0.71 -12.05 2.21
N VAL A 61 -1.70 -11.35 1.64
CA VAL A 61 -1.54 -10.03 1.03
C VAL A 61 -2.05 -8.95 1.99
N CYS A 62 -1.24 -7.92 2.25
CA CYS A 62 -1.64 -6.85 3.17
C CYS A 62 -2.74 -5.95 2.60
N CYS A 63 -2.56 -5.49 1.37
CA CYS A 63 -3.44 -4.49 0.76
C CYS A 63 -4.56 -5.17 -0.04
N PRO A 64 -5.73 -4.52 -0.20
CA PRO A 64 -6.80 -5.04 -1.03
C PRO A 64 -6.32 -5.27 -2.47
N VAL A 65 -6.65 -6.42 -3.05
CA VAL A 65 -6.33 -6.73 -4.46
C VAL A 65 -7.37 -6.16 -5.42
N ARG A 66 -8.58 -5.88 -4.93
CA ARG A 66 -9.66 -5.20 -5.66
C ARG A 66 -10.67 -4.63 -4.66
N TYR A 67 -11.62 -3.85 -5.16
CA TYR A 67 -12.81 -3.43 -4.41
C TYR A 67 -14.06 -3.99 -5.10
N ASP A 68 -15.01 -4.51 -4.32
CA ASP A 68 -16.36 -4.77 -4.82
C ASP A 68 -17.19 -3.50 -4.65
N CYS A 69 -17.49 -2.84 -5.76
CA CYS A 69 -18.28 -1.62 -5.81
C CYS A 69 -19.76 -1.90 -6.16
N ASP A 70 -20.25 -3.10 -5.86
CA ASP A 70 -21.63 -3.54 -6.08
C ASP A 70 -22.61 -2.88 -5.09
N GLN A 71 -22.84 -1.60 -5.27
CA GLN A 71 -24.10 -0.97 -4.93
C GLN A 71 -24.80 -0.70 -6.26
N PRO A 72 -26.11 -0.98 -6.41
CA PRO A 72 -26.85 -0.23 -7.40
C PRO A 72 -26.62 1.22 -7.01
N ALA A 73 -25.86 1.96 -7.82
CA ALA A 73 -26.04 3.39 -7.89
C ALA A 73 -27.55 3.53 -7.96
N GLN A 74 -28.18 4.07 -6.91
CA GLN A 74 -29.50 4.57 -7.11
C GLN A 74 -29.31 5.53 -8.27
N LEU A 75 -29.88 5.15 -9.40
CA LEU A 75 -29.97 5.95 -10.61
C LEU A 75 -30.92 7.10 -10.24
N ASP A 76 -30.56 7.87 -9.22
CA ASP A 76 -31.19 9.11 -8.85
C ASP A 76 -30.58 10.11 -9.82
N ASP A 77 -31.18 10.08 -11.00
CA ASP A 77 -31.55 11.20 -11.84
C ASP A 77 -30.66 12.45 -11.71
N ALA A 78 -30.07 12.81 -12.84
CA ALA A 78 -29.21 13.95 -13.03
C ALA A 78 -29.62 15.20 -12.23
N SER A 79 -28.58 15.84 -11.66
CA SER A 79 -28.55 17.20 -11.11
C SER A 79 -28.82 17.32 -9.62
N SER A 80 -27.73 17.39 -8.84
CA SER A 80 -27.40 18.63 -8.13
C SER A 80 -26.00 18.56 -7.52
N SER A 81 -25.14 19.43 -8.02
CA SER A 81 -23.87 19.83 -7.43
C SER A 81 -24.05 20.24 -5.97
N THR A 82 -23.27 19.65 -5.07
CA THR A 82 -22.70 20.38 -3.93
C THR A 82 -21.25 19.95 -3.77
N ALA A 83 -20.35 20.89 -4.04
CA ALA A 83 -18.91 20.71 -3.90
C ALA A 83 -18.54 20.44 -2.44
N GLY A 84 -18.08 19.22 -2.16
CA GLY A 84 -17.34 18.87 -0.95
C GLY A 84 -15.85 18.87 -1.25
N THR A 85 -15.11 19.80 -0.66
CA THR A 85 -13.66 19.96 -0.82
C THR A 85 -12.89 18.79 -0.21
N THR A 86 -12.43 17.85 -1.05
CA THR A 86 -11.27 16.99 -0.73
C THR A 86 -10.14 17.29 -1.70
N THR A 87 -8.97 17.59 -1.15
CA THR A 87 -7.76 17.92 -1.90
C THR A 87 -7.12 16.64 -2.43
N GLY A 88 -7.63 16.15 -3.57
CA GLY A 88 -7.06 15.06 -4.36
C GLY A 88 -7.09 15.42 -5.83
N LEU A 89 -6.03 15.10 -6.58
CA LEU A 89 -5.88 15.43 -8.00
C LEU A 89 -6.75 14.47 -8.84
N VAL A 90 -7.85 14.98 -9.41
CA VAL A 90 -8.76 14.25 -10.31
C VAL A 90 -8.29 14.41 -11.74
N PHE A 91 -8.01 13.31 -12.44
CA PHE A 91 -7.74 13.29 -13.88
C PHE A 91 -8.80 12.43 -14.59
N THR A 92 -9.86 13.07 -15.09
CA THR A 92 -10.91 12.42 -15.91
C THR A 92 -10.42 12.19 -17.34
N THR A 93 -10.49 10.95 -17.85
CA THR A 93 -10.08 10.62 -19.24
C THR A 93 -11.09 9.77 -20.04
N THR A 94 -12.28 9.46 -19.51
CA THR A 94 -13.25 8.55 -20.16
C THR A 94 -14.50 9.24 -20.74
N PRO A 95 -15.16 8.65 -21.75
CA PRO A 95 -16.41 9.16 -22.31
C PRO A 95 -17.53 9.11 -21.27
N ALA A 96 -18.40 10.12 -21.26
CA ALA A 96 -19.49 10.23 -20.30
C ALA A 96 -20.34 8.94 -20.24
N GLY A 97 -20.35 8.27 -19.08
CA GLY A 97 -21.24 7.14 -18.77
C GLY A 97 -20.58 5.78 -18.53
N SER A 98 -19.25 5.62 -18.71
CA SER A 98 -18.57 4.37 -18.33
C SER A 98 -18.05 4.44 -16.89
N LEU A 99 -18.29 3.36 -16.12
CA LEU A 99 -17.70 3.16 -14.78
C LEU A 99 -16.25 2.61 -14.85
N ASP A 100 -15.78 2.28 -16.06
CA ASP A 100 -14.45 1.76 -16.32
C ASP A 100 -13.41 2.89 -16.46
N CYS A 101 -12.14 2.57 -16.18
CA CYS A 101 -11.00 3.46 -16.30
C CYS A 101 -10.12 3.06 -17.49
N TYR A 102 -9.46 4.03 -18.12
CA TYR A 102 -8.48 3.77 -19.19
C TYR A 102 -7.08 4.20 -18.76
N HIS A 103 -6.15 3.25 -18.67
CA HIS A 103 -4.77 3.50 -18.25
C HIS A 103 -3.77 2.62 -19.02
N GLY A 104 -2.68 3.20 -19.50
CA GLY A 104 -1.60 2.44 -20.14
C GLY A 104 -2.00 1.64 -21.39
N GLY A 105 -3.07 2.02 -22.08
CA GLY A 105 -3.58 1.28 -23.24
C GLY A 105 -4.56 0.14 -22.89
N ALA A 106 -4.87 -0.06 -21.62
CA ALA A 106 -5.81 -1.07 -21.12
C ALA A 106 -7.04 -0.41 -20.46
N ILE A 107 -8.15 -1.16 -20.46
CA ILE A 107 -9.38 -0.81 -19.76
C ILE A 107 -9.42 -1.62 -18.46
N TYR A 108 -9.78 -0.96 -17.37
CA TYR A 108 -9.94 -1.55 -16.04
C TYR A 108 -11.37 -1.35 -15.57
N HIS A 109 -11.98 -2.41 -15.05
CA HIS A 109 -13.36 -2.36 -14.56
C HIS A 109 -13.45 -1.66 -13.20
N ASP A 110 -14.66 -1.20 -12.86
CA ASP A 110 -14.91 -0.60 -11.54
C ASP A 110 -14.45 -1.54 -10.40
N GLY A 111 -13.66 -1.00 -9.48
CA GLY A 111 -13.01 -1.72 -8.38
C GLY A 111 -11.71 -2.46 -8.73
N GLU A 112 -11.33 -2.56 -10.00
CA GLU A 112 -10.14 -3.30 -10.43
C GLU A 112 -8.84 -2.59 -10.05
N SER A 113 -7.82 -3.36 -9.62
CA SER A 113 -6.47 -2.83 -9.40
C SER A 113 -5.79 -2.45 -10.71
N ILE A 114 -5.18 -1.28 -10.75
CA ILE A 114 -4.38 -0.81 -11.87
C ILE A 114 -2.90 -1.06 -11.55
N PRO A 115 -2.18 -1.86 -12.35
CA PRO A 115 -0.77 -2.15 -12.15
C PRO A 115 0.05 -0.85 -12.27
N ASN A 116 0.84 -0.56 -11.24
CA ASN A 116 1.71 0.61 -11.19
C ASN A 116 3.18 0.18 -11.33
N SER A 117 3.78 0.37 -12.51
CA SER A 117 5.17 -0.05 -12.75
C SER A 117 6.21 0.94 -12.21
N ASP A 118 5.83 2.21 -12.06
CA ASP A 118 6.80 3.30 -11.88
C ASP A 118 6.77 3.92 -10.47
N ARG A 119 5.70 3.66 -9.69
CA ARG A 119 5.53 4.20 -8.33
C ARG A 119 5.29 3.04 -7.35
N PRO A 120 6.36 2.49 -6.75
CA PRO A 120 6.29 1.23 -5.99
C PRO A 120 5.49 1.34 -4.68
N CYS A 121 5.22 2.55 -4.20
CA CYS A 121 4.40 2.80 -3.01
C CYS A 121 2.92 3.02 -3.31
N GLU A 122 2.48 2.94 -4.56
CA GLU A 122 1.10 3.26 -4.92
C GLU A 122 0.33 2.03 -5.38
N HIS A 123 -0.82 1.84 -4.74
CA HIS A 123 -1.82 0.86 -5.13
C HIS A 123 -3.01 1.61 -5.72
N CYS A 124 -3.16 1.56 -7.03
CA CYS A 124 -4.21 2.28 -7.75
C CYS A 124 -5.36 1.34 -8.08
N TYR A 125 -6.57 1.89 -8.06
CA TYR A 125 -7.81 1.19 -8.35
C TYR A 125 -8.68 2.05 -9.25
N CYS A 126 -9.42 1.40 -10.14
CA CYS A 126 -10.49 2.07 -10.85
C CYS A 126 -11.70 2.20 -9.93
N VAL A 127 -12.28 3.39 -9.85
CA VAL A 127 -13.45 3.70 -9.01
C VAL A 127 -14.37 4.60 -9.80
N ARG A 128 -15.46 4.05 -10.34
CA ARG A 128 -16.51 4.78 -11.08
C ARG A 128 -15.97 5.67 -12.19
N GLY A 129 -14.97 5.17 -12.92
CA GLY A 129 -14.30 5.88 -14.01
C GLY A 129 -13.11 6.76 -13.57
N ASP A 130 -12.88 6.92 -12.27
CA ASP A 130 -11.73 7.65 -11.71
C ASP A 130 -10.64 6.68 -11.22
N ILE A 131 -9.38 7.04 -11.47
CA ILE A 131 -8.23 6.29 -10.92
C ILE A 131 -7.89 6.86 -9.54
N VAL A 132 -8.08 6.04 -8.50
CA VAL A 132 -7.82 6.41 -7.11
C VAL A 132 -6.67 5.55 -6.56
N CYS A 133 -5.64 6.18 -6.01
CA CYS A 133 -4.46 5.48 -5.50
C CYS A 133 -4.31 5.62 -3.98
N ALA A 134 -4.07 4.48 -3.32
CA ALA A 134 -3.56 4.43 -1.94
C ALA A 134 -2.04 4.53 -1.96
N VAL A 135 -1.49 5.41 -1.12
CA VAL A 135 -0.04 5.48 -0.91
C VAL A 135 0.29 4.63 0.32
N GLN A 136 1.13 3.63 0.14
CA GLN A 136 1.73 2.87 1.23
C GLN A 136 2.69 3.77 2.01
N ASP A 137 2.37 4.01 3.28
CA ASP A 137 3.28 4.65 4.22
C ASP A 137 4.20 3.59 4.85
N CYS A 138 5.52 3.74 4.66
CA CYS A 138 6.52 2.89 5.30
C CYS A 138 6.62 3.11 6.82
N GLY A 139 5.99 4.18 7.31
CA GLY A 139 5.98 4.58 8.70
C GLY A 139 7.36 4.92 9.23
N GLN A 140 7.48 4.93 10.56
CA GLN A 140 8.73 5.14 11.27
C GLN A 140 8.94 4.00 12.28
N PRO A 141 9.20 2.76 11.81
CA PRO A 141 9.33 1.59 12.67
C PRO A 141 10.43 1.75 13.72
N LEU A 142 11.42 2.59 13.44
CA LEU A 142 12.58 2.84 14.28
C LEU A 142 12.55 4.22 14.97
N LYS A 143 11.37 4.86 15.05
CA LYS A 143 11.25 6.15 15.76
C LYS A 143 11.73 6.01 17.20
N GLY A 144 12.67 6.86 17.60
CA GLY A 144 13.29 6.81 18.94
C GLY A 144 14.33 5.70 19.11
N LYS A 145 14.75 5.04 18.02
CA LYS A 145 15.98 4.25 17.94
C LYS A 145 17.03 5.06 17.20
N ASP A 146 18.29 4.88 17.56
CA ASP A 146 19.42 5.48 16.83
C ASP A 146 19.66 4.67 15.56
N CYS A 147 18.76 4.72 14.58
CA CYS A 147 18.93 3.99 13.33
C CYS A 147 18.50 4.87 12.15
N THR A 148 19.26 4.85 11.06
CA THR A 148 19.00 5.65 9.85
C THR A 148 18.69 4.77 8.66
N PRO A 149 17.64 5.08 7.87
CA PRO A 149 17.30 4.26 6.71
C PRO A 149 18.38 4.36 5.63
N ASN A 150 18.74 3.23 5.04
CA ASN A 150 19.56 3.21 3.84
C ASN A 150 18.74 3.65 2.61
N PRO A 151 19.40 4.03 1.50
CA PRO A 151 18.71 4.36 0.26
C PRO A 151 17.78 3.23 -0.21
N ILE A 152 16.56 3.59 -0.60
CA ILE A 152 15.54 2.65 -1.05
C ILE A 152 15.96 2.07 -2.41
N PRO A 153 16.08 0.73 -2.56
CA PRO A 153 16.41 0.11 -3.84
C PRO A 153 15.36 0.39 -4.92
N ALA A 154 15.78 0.36 -6.19
CA ALA A 154 14.87 0.57 -7.31
C ALA A 154 13.72 -0.45 -7.30
N GLY A 155 12.50 0.04 -7.55
CA GLY A 155 11.28 -0.78 -7.56
C GLY A 155 10.77 -1.19 -6.16
N GLN A 156 11.38 -0.71 -5.07
CA GLN A 156 10.89 -0.95 -3.71
C GLN A 156 10.23 0.29 -3.13
N CYS A 157 9.18 0.10 -2.34
CA CYS A 157 8.54 1.21 -1.65
C CYS A 157 9.31 1.63 -0.39
N CYS A 158 9.71 0.67 0.45
CA CYS A 158 10.25 0.93 1.77
C CYS A 158 11.72 0.51 1.90
N PRO A 159 12.49 1.15 2.80
CA PRO A 159 13.86 0.74 3.10
C PRO A 159 13.89 -0.74 3.47
N THR A 160 14.85 -1.48 2.92
CA THR A 160 15.08 -2.88 3.28
C THR A 160 16.15 -3.05 4.34
N THR A 161 16.93 -2.01 4.62
CA THR A 161 17.95 -1.99 5.66
C THR A 161 18.04 -0.61 6.32
N TYR A 162 18.45 -0.62 7.58
CA TYR A 162 18.81 0.56 8.37
C TYR A 162 20.23 0.39 8.89
N GLU A 163 20.95 1.49 9.03
CA GLU A 163 22.23 1.53 9.72
C GLU A 163 21.98 1.93 11.19
N CYS A 164 22.42 1.08 12.11
CA CYS A 164 22.30 1.26 13.55
C CYS A 164 23.71 1.20 14.19
N PRO A 165 24.07 2.11 15.10
CA PRO A 165 25.35 2.17 15.79
C PRO A 165 25.42 1.23 17.01
#